data_AF-A0A163JY44-F1
#
_entry.id   AF-A0A163JY44-F1
#
_cell.length_a   1.000
_cell.length_b   1.000
_cell.length_c   1.000
_cell.angle_alpha   90.00
_cell.angle_beta   90.00
_cell.angle_gamma   90.00
#
_symmetry.space_group_name_H-M   'P 1'
#
loop_
_entity.id
_entity.type
_entity.pdbx_description
1 polymer ?
#
loop_
_entity_poly.entity_id
_entity_poly.type
_entity_poly.pdbx_seq_one_letter_code
_entity_poly.pdbx_strand_id
1 'polypeptide(L)'
;MYTNTPFNNGMAHKPNYSFLNVDPFPFTNANLDDPLNMPSMDEDDCYDPNPSLSKKPLSKDERRAEHNAIERARRESLNNKFQQLAQALPNLMNYRRPSKSQIVEKALDWVKKSISREERYRYQIVQLQKENKQLLSQLMTPNGPSSTTTPNVSSPSISPSATIPSNNNRILLIPLSPLQPKHPH
;
A
#
# COMPACT_ATOMS: atom_id res chain seq x y z
N MET A 1 -6.03 32.68 52.80
CA MET A 1 -6.16 31.37 53.46
C MET A 1 -5.68 30.31 52.46
N TYR A 2 -4.53 29.70 52.73
CA TYR A 2 -4.01 28.56 51.96
C TYR A 2 -4.57 27.28 52.59
N THR A 3 -5.20 26.41 51.79
CA THR A 3 -5.52 25.05 52.22
C THR A 3 -4.85 24.07 51.27
N ASN A 4 -3.77 23.46 51.78
CA ASN A 4 -3.14 22.28 51.22
C ASN A 4 -4.04 21.07 51.49
N THR A 5 -4.34 20.29 50.45
CA THR A 5 -4.86 18.92 50.55
C THR A 5 -3.79 17.96 50.00
N PRO A 6 -3.44 16.88 50.72
CA PRO A 6 -2.45 15.94 50.24
C PRO A 6 -3.10 14.97 49.24
N PHE A 7 -2.58 14.88 48.01
CA PHE A 7 -2.98 13.81 47.10
C PHE A 7 -2.08 12.59 47.31
N ASN A 8 -2.75 11.52 47.74
CA ASN A 8 -2.25 10.23 48.10
C ASN A 8 -1.64 9.50 46.89
N ASN A 9 -0.45 8.92 47.04
CA ASN A 9 0.28 8.24 45.99
C ASN A 9 -0.30 6.82 45.82
N GLY A 10 -1.30 6.69 44.94
CA GLY A 10 -1.94 5.42 44.63
C GLY A 10 -1.02 4.48 43.85
N MET A 11 -0.65 3.36 44.47
CA MET A 11 -0.03 2.20 43.85
C MET A 11 -0.84 1.74 42.62
N ALA A 12 -0.28 1.93 41.43
CA ALA A 12 -0.82 1.35 40.20
C ALA A 12 -0.52 -0.15 40.18
N HIS A 13 -1.50 -0.97 40.56
CA HIS A 13 -1.49 -2.39 40.25
C HIS A 13 -1.57 -2.58 38.72
N LYS A 14 -0.51 -3.13 38.13
CA LYS A 14 -0.50 -3.53 36.72
C LYS A 14 -1.40 -4.76 36.53
N PRO A 15 -2.22 -4.82 35.47
CA PRO A 15 -3.04 -5.98 35.19
C PRO A 15 -2.14 -7.18 34.84
N ASN A 16 -2.37 -8.28 35.54
CA ASN A 16 -1.70 -9.55 35.34
C ASN A 16 -2.31 -10.23 34.11
N TYR A 17 -1.64 -10.13 32.96
CA TYR A 17 -2.00 -10.89 31.78
C TYR A 17 -1.27 -12.23 31.79
N SER A 18 -1.95 -13.24 32.33
CA SER A 18 -1.57 -14.65 32.18
C SER A 18 -2.06 -15.16 30.83
N PHE A 19 -1.29 -14.94 29.77
CA PHE A 19 -1.46 -15.59 28.48
C PHE A 19 -0.15 -16.31 28.13
N LEU A 20 -0.15 -17.64 28.23
CA LEU A 20 0.77 -18.56 27.54
C LEU A 20 2.25 -18.15 27.59
N ASN A 21 2.93 -18.56 28.66
CA ASN A 21 4.37 -18.43 28.84
C ASN A 21 5.15 -19.44 27.96
N VAL A 22 4.94 -19.39 26.65
CA VAL A 22 5.77 -20.08 25.66
C VAL A 22 6.56 -19.02 24.92
N ASP A 23 7.76 -18.76 25.41
CA ASP A 23 8.71 -17.88 24.72
C ASP A 23 9.03 -18.44 23.33
N PRO A 24 8.81 -17.70 22.23
CA PRO A 24 9.09 -18.18 20.88
C PRO A 24 10.59 -18.33 20.56
N PHE A 25 11.46 -18.01 21.53
CA PHE A 25 12.91 -18.00 21.36
C PHE A 25 13.60 -18.53 22.64
N PRO A 26 14.10 -19.78 22.65
CA PRO A 26 14.55 -20.46 23.88
C PRO A 26 15.95 -20.06 24.36
N PHE A 27 16.52 -18.95 23.89
CA PHE A 27 17.91 -18.57 24.20
C PHE A 27 18.06 -17.36 25.12
N THR A 28 16.97 -16.79 25.63
CA THR A 28 17.04 -15.74 26.66
C THR A 28 17.01 -16.36 28.04
N ASN A 29 18.17 -16.79 28.53
CA ASN A 29 18.38 -17.13 29.93
C ASN A 29 18.29 -15.84 30.78
N ALA A 30 17.07 -15.46 31.18
CA ALA A 30 16.83 -14.54 32.27
C ALA A 30 16.70 -15.35 33.57
N ASN A 31 17.80 -15.97 34.00
CA ASN A 31 17.97 -16.39 35.39
C ASN A 31 19.47 -16.46 35.68
N LEU A 32 19.99 -15.35 36.17
CA LEU A 32 21.39 -15.16 36.54
C LEU A 32 21.43 -14.85 38.04
N ASP A 33 20.93 -15.76 38.87
CA ASP A 33 21.03 -15.70 40.33
C ASP A 33 21.00 -17.12 40.89
N ASP A 34 22.16 -17.79 40.88
CA ASP A 34 22.46 -18.88 41.84
C ASP A 34 23.99 -19.04 41.93
N PRO A 35 24.65 -18.48 42.97
CA PRO A 35 26.11 -18.50 43.08
C PRO A 35 26.64 -19.71 43.86
N LEU A 36 26.04 -20.91 43.74
CA LEU A 36 26.54 -22.14 44.39
C LEU A 36 26.11 -23.42 43.65
N ASN A 37 26.70 -23.70 42.47
CA ASN A 37 26.86 -25.08 42.02
C ASN A 37 28.00 -25.18 40.99
N MET A 38 29.23 -25.36 41.49
CA MET A 38 30.34 -25.85 40.67
C MET A 38 30.23 -27.37 40.63
N PRO A 39 29.94 -28.01 39.49
CA PRO A 39 30.11 -29.45 39.39
C PRO A 39 31.60 -29.75 39.36
N SER A 40 32.03 -30.57 40.33
CA SER A 40 33.34 -31.22 40.41
C SER A 40 33.73 -31.78 39.04
N MET A 41 34.87 -31.36 38.52
CA MET A 41 35.53 -31.97 37.37
C MET A 41 36.26 -33.22 37.88
N ASP A 42 35.56 -34.34 37.96
CA ASP A 42 36.19 -35.65 37.98
C ASP A 42 36.30 -36.11 36.51
N GLU A 43 37.54 -36.23 36.03
CA GLU A 43 37.85 -36.85 34.74
C GLU A 43 37.38 -38.31 34.73
N ASP A 44 36.68 -38.73 33.69
CA ASP A 44 36.94 -39.96 32.92
C ASP A 44 35.85 -40.21 31.86
N ASP A 45 36.32 -40.72 30.71
CA ASP A 45 35.62 -41.47 29.67
C ASP A 45 34.98 -40.84 28.40
N CYS A 46 35.61 -41.26 27.30
CA CYS A 46 35.04 -41.74 26.05
C CYS A 46 34.81 -40.76 24.87
N TYR A 47 35.81 -40.80 23.99
CA TYR A 47 35.82 -40.46 22.57
C TYR A 47 34.60 -41.07 21.82
N ASP A 48 33.69 -40.23 21.34
CA ASP A 48 32.59 -40.63 20.46
C ASP A 48 33.04 -40.59 18.98
N PRO A 49 33.12 -41.72 18.26
CA PRO A 49 33.58 -41.80 16.88
C PRO A 49 32.40 -41.56 15.93
N ASN A 50 31.85 -40.34 15.89
CA ASN A 50 30.82 -40.02 14.90
C ASN A 50 31.04 -38.61 14.28
N PRO A 51 31.58 -38.51 13.04
CA PRO A 51 31.94 -37.24 12.44
C PRO A 51 30.79 -36.56 11.68
N SER A 52 29.52 -36.85 11.99
CA SER A 52 28.39 -36.19 11.33
C SER A 52 27.76 -35.13 12.24
N LEU A 53 28.12 -33.87 11.98
CA LEU A 53 27.43 -32.65 12.45
C LEU A 53 27.56 -32.29 13.94
N SER A 54 28.68 -32.57 14.58
CA SER A 54 29.03 -31.91 15.84
C SER A 54 29.38 -30.44 15.58
N LYS A 55 28.36 -29.57 15.58
CA LYS A 55 28.56 -28.13 15.74
C LYS A 55 29.29 -27.93 17.08
N LYS A 56 30.60 -27.75 17.01
CA LYS A 56 31.42 -27.32 18.14
C LYS A 56 30.70 -26.14 18.81
N PRO A 57 30.69 -26.05 20.14
CA PRO A 57 30.09 -24.89 20.82
C PRO A 57 30.75 -23.63 20.26
N LEU A 58 29.98 -22.89 19.46
CA LEU A 58 30.45 -21.68 18.81
C LEU A 58 31.02 -20.77 19.88
N SER A 59 32.22 -20.25 19.66
CA SER A 59 32.79 -19.25 20.54
C SER A 59 31.80 -18.10 20.73
N LYS A 60 31.86 -17.40 21.87
CA LYS A 60 31.05 -16.20 22.11
C LYS A 60 31.17 -15.19 20.96
N ASP A 61 32.36 -15.10 20.36
CA ASP A 61 32.63 -14.23 19.22
C ASP A 61 32.01 -14.76 17.92
N GLU A 62 32.00 -16.06 17.72
CA GLU A 62 31.40 -16.71 16.55
C GLU A 62 29.87 -16.59 16.57
N ARG A 63 29.24 -16.79 17.74
CA ARG A 63 27.81 -16.52 17.94
C ARG A 63 27.46 -15.06 17.65
N ARG A 64 28.31 -14.12 18.07
CA ARG A 64 28.12 -12.68 17.78
C ARG A 64 28.27 -12.40 16.28
N ALA A 65 29.22 -13.05 15.60
CA ALA A 65 29.41 -12.93 14.17
C ALA A 65 28.19 -13.44 13.37
N GLU A 66 27.67 -14.63 13.73
CA GLU A 66 26.44 -15.18 13.13
C GLU A 66 25.24 -14.25 13.32
N HIS A 67 25.02 -13.76 14.54
CA HIS A 67 23.95 -12.81 14.82
C HIS A 67 24.07 -11.54 13.96
N ASN A 68 25.28 -10.98 13.84
CA ASN A 68 25.55 -9.81 12.99
C ASN A 68 25.30 -10.08 11.50
N ALA A 69 25.59 -11.30 11.03
CA ALA A 69 25.31 -11.71 9.66
C ALA A 69 23.80 -11.76 9.39
N ILE A 70 23.03 -12.39 10.28
CA ILE A 70 21.57 -12.51 10.17
C ILE A 70 20.90 -11.13 10.16
N GLU A 71 21.27 -10.25 11.10
CA GLU A 71 20.68 -8.92 11.18
C GLU A 71 21.04 -8.05 9.96
N ARG A 72 22.25 -8.20 9.40
CA ARG A 72 22.62 -7.54 8.15
C ARG A 72 21.73 -7.99 7.00
N ALA A 73 21.53 -9.29 6.82
CA ALA A 73 20.66 -9.84 5.79
C ALA A 73 19.19 -9.35 5.95
N ARG A 74 18.70 -9.27 7.20
CA ARG A 74 17.38 -8.68 7.50
C ARG A 74 17.30 -7.22 7.06
N ARG A 75 18.31 -6.41 7.40
CA ARG A 75 18.36 -4.98 7.04
C ARG A 75 18.43 -4.77 5.53
N GLU A 76 19.19 -5.59 4.83
CA GLU A 76 19.27 -5.57 3.36
C GLU A 76 17.92 -5.91 2.72
N SER A 77 17.26 -6.98 3.18
CA SER A 77 15.91 -7.35 2.73
C SER A 77 14.90 -6.20 2.94
N LEU A 78 14.94 -5.56 4.11
CA LEU A 78 14.08 -4.41 4.39
C LEU A 78 14.40 -3.21 3.49
N ASN A 79 15.67 -2.90 3.27
CA ASN A 79 16.08 -1.79 2.40
C ASN A 79 15.65 -2.05 0.95
N ASN A 80 15.71 -3.30 0.47
CA ASN A 80 15.23 -3.68 -0.86
C ASN A 80 13.71 -3.43 -0.99
N LYS A 81 12.92 -3.74 0.04
CA LYS A 81 11.47 -3.42 0.06
C LYS A 81 11.21 -1.91 -0.02
N PHE A 82 12.00 -1.08 0.67
CA PHE A 82 11.90 0.38 0.54
C PHE A 82 12.25 0.88 -0.86
N GLN A 83 13.26 0.30 -1.52
CA GLN A 83 13.63 0.66 -2.88
C GLN A 83 12.53 0.29 -3.89
N GLN A 84 11.96 -0.92 -3.78
CA GLN A 84 10.83 -1.34 -4.61
C GLN A 84 9.62 -0.40 -4.44
N LEU A 85 9.29 -0.04 -3.20
CA LEU A 85 8.22 0.92 -2.93
C LEU A 85 8.51 2.28 -3.56
N ALA A 86 9.74 2.80 -3.45
CA ALA A 86 10.12 4.07 -4.06
C ALA A 86 9.98 4.06 -5.58
N GLN A 87 10.36 2.97 -6.24
CA GLN A 87 10.24 2.78 -7.69
C GLN A 87 8.78 2.68 -8.15
N ALA A 88 7.90 2.10 -7.34
CA ALA A 88 6.49 1.94 -7.64
C ALA A 88 5.67 3.24 -7.49
N LEU A 89 6.22 4.28 -6.88
CA LEU A 89 5.53 5.52 -6.55
C LEU A 89 5.77 6.61 -7.61
N PRO A 90 4.77 6.98 -8.45
CA PRO A 90 4.97 7.98 -9.50
C PRO A 90 5.36 9.37 -8.98
N ASN A 91 4.89 9.72 -7.79
CA ASN A 91 5.21 10.98 -7.11
C ASN A 91 6.63 11.00 -6.51
N LEU A 92 7.40 9.92 -6.61
CA LEU A 92 8.81 9.85 -6.21
C LEU A 92 9.79 9.85 -7.38
N MET A 93 9.34 9.84 -8.64
CA MET A 93 10.23 9.71 -9.82
C MET A 93 11.31 10.80 -9.92
N ASN A 94 11.01 12.01 -9.43
CA ASN A 94 11.95 13.14 -9.48
C ASN A 94 12.94 13.15 -8.30
N TYR A 95 12.81 12.22 -7.35
CA TYR A 95 13.67 12.14 -6.18
C TYR A 95 14.82 11.17 -6.44
N ARG A 96 16.03 11.70 -6.59
CA ARG A 96 17.23 10.88 -6.86
C ARG A 96 17.58 9.93 -5.71
N ARG A 97 17.42 10.37 -4.46
CA ARG A 97 17.74 9.60 -3.24
C ARG A 97 16.74 9.91 -2.12
N PRO A 98 15.49 9.42 -2.22
CA PRO A 98 14.49 9.68 -1.19
C PRO A 98 14.86 8.99 0.13
N SER A 99 14.61 9.65 1.25
CA SER A 99 14.78 9.08 2.59
C SER A 99 13.67 8.08 2.91
N LYS A 100 13.88 7.21 3.91
CA LYS A 100 12.85 6.24 4.35
C LYS A 100 11.56 6.92 4.77
N SER A 101 11.67 8.05 5.49
CA SER A 101 10.50 8.85 5.90
C SER A 101 9.78 9.45 4.69
N GLN A 102 10.52 10.00 3.72
CA GLN A 102 9.92 10.52 2.48
C GLN A 102 9.20 9.45 1.68
N ILE A 103 9.76 8.23 1.59
CA ILE A 103 9.11 7.11 0.89
C ILE A 103 7.75 6.81 1.53
N VAL A 104 7.69 6.72 2.86
CA VAL A 104 6.45 6.45 3.59
C VAL A 104 5.45 7.60 3.41
N GLU A 105 5.88 8.84 3.59
CA GLU A 105 5.01 10.02 3.43
C GLU A 105 4.42 10.09 2.01
N LYS A 106 5.26 9.93 0.98
CA LYS A 106 4.80 9.94 -0.41
C LYS A 106 3.94 8.75 -0.78
N ALA A 107 4.13 7.59 -0.14
CA ALA A 107 3.21 6.46 -0.27
C ALA A 107 1.82 6.82 0.25
N LEU A 108 1.74 7.41 1.45
CA LEU A 108 0.47 7.82 2.05
C LEU A 108 -0.23 8.89 1.21
N ASP A 109 0.50 9.89 0.73
CA ASP A 109 -0.01 10.92 -0.17
C ASP A 109 -0.56 10.31 -1.47
N TRP A 110 0.16 9.35 -2.04
CA TRP A 110 -0.25 8.70 -3.28
C TRP A 110 -1.54 7.91 -3.12
N VAL A 111 -1.67 7.14 -2.03
CA VAL A 111 -2.90 6.38 -1.74
C VAL A 111 -4.09 7.32 -1.58
N LYS A 112 -3.96 8.38 -0.76
CA LYS A 112 -5.03 9.38 -0.58
C LYS A 112 -5.47 10.00 -1.91
N LYS A 113 -4.51 10.46 -2.72
CA LYS A 113 -4.79 11.04 -4.04
C LYS A 113 -5.41 10.03 -5.00
N SER A 114 -5.01 8.77 -4.92
CA SER A 114 -5.55 7.70 -5.77
C SER A 114 -7.01 7.41 -5.46
N ILE A 115 -7.37 7.36 -4.16
CA ILE A 115 -8.77 7.18 -3.72
C ILE A 115 -9.64 8.33 -4.24
N SER A 116 -9.24 9.59 -4.02
CA SER A 116 -10.02 10.75 -4.51
C SER A 116 -10.11 10.81 -6.04
N ARG A 117 -9.06 10.37 -6.75
CA ARG A 117 -9.06 10.28 -8.21
C ARG A 117 -10.04 9.19 -8.68
N GLU A 118 -10.04 8.03 -8.03
CA GLU A 118 -10.96 6.94 -8.34
C GLU A 118 -12.41 7.36 -8.15
N GLU A 119 -12.75 7.99 -7.02
CA GLU A 119 -14.12 8.47 -6.76
C GLU A 119 -14.59 9.44 -7.85
N ARG A 120 -13.73 10.37 -8.28
CA ARG A 120 -14.02 11.28 -9.38
C ARG A 120 -14.29 10.54 -10.69
N TYR A 121 -13.48 9.54 -11.03
CA TYR A 121 -13.68 8.75 -12.23
C TYR A 121 -14.96 7.93 -12.18
N ARG A 122 -15.29 7.34 -11.03
CA ARG A 122 -16.56 6.63 -10.83
C ARG A 122 -17.75 7.57 -11.03
N TYR A 123 -17.70 8.77 -10.48
CA TYR A 123 -18.72 9.79 -10.71
C TYR A 123 -18.86 10.14 -12.20
N GLN A 124 -17.73 10.39 -12.88
CA GLN A 124 -17.72 10.68 -14.32
C GLN A 124 -18.35 9.56 -15.14
N ILE A 125 -18.02 8.30 -14.85
CA ILE A 125 -18.58 7.13 -15.54
C ILE A 125 -20.11 7.11 -15.39
N VAL A 126 -20.63 7.34 -14.19
CA VAL A 126 -22.07 7.36 -13.93
C VAL A 126 -22.76 8.49 -14.70
N GLN A 127 -22.17 9.70 -14.72
CA GLN A 127 -22.75 10.82 -15.49
C GLN A 127 -22.77 10.52 -16.99
N LEU A 128 -21.67 10.02 -17.53
CA LEU A 128 -21.57 9.66 -18.95
C LEU A 128 -22.55 8.55 -19.33
N GLN A 129 -22.77 7.56 -18.46
CA GLN A 129 -23.76 6.51 -18.68
C GLN A 129 -25.19 7.07 -18.68
N LYS A 130 -25.50 8.01 -17.78
CA LYS A 130 -26.80 8.67 -17.73
C LYS A 130 -27.06 9.49 -19.00
N GLU A 131 -26.08 10.29 -19.41
CA GLU A 131 -26.16 11.09 -20.64
C GLU A 131 -26.32 10.21 -21.87
N ASN A 132 -25.52 9.15 -22.00
CA ASN A 132 -25.61 8.21 -23.11
C ASN A 132 -27.00 7.54 -23.16
N LYS A 133 -27.56 7.12 -22.02
CA LYS A 133 -28.92 6.59 -21.95
C LYS A 133 -29.97 7.62 -22.39
N GLN A 134 -29.82 8.89 -21.99
CA GLN A 134 -30.72 9.96 -22.40
C GLN A 134 -30.66 10.20 -23.92
N LEU A 135 -29.47 10.28 -24.50
CA LEU A 135 -29.28 10.45 -25.93
C LEU A 135 -29.87 9.26 -26.72
N LEU A 136 -29.63 8.03 -26.26
CA LEU A 136 -30.21 6.84 -26.88
C LEU A 136 -31.74 6.85 -26.84
N SER A 137 -32.34 7.29 -25.72
CA SER A 137 -33.79 7.41 -25.62
C SER A 137 -34.38 8.43 -26.60
N GLN A 138 -33.67 9.55 -26.86
CA GLN A 138 -34.09 10.55 -27.85
C GLN A 138 -34.02 10.01 -29.28
N LEU A 139 -33.03 9.18 -29.59
CA LEU A 139 -32.91 8.54 -30.90
C LEU A 139 -33.95 7.43 -31.12
N MET A 140 -34.37 6.75 -30.05
CA MET A 140 -35.35 5.66 -30.10
C MET A 140 -36.82 6.13 -30.06
N THR A 141 -37.11 7.40 -29.77
CA THR A 141 -38.48 7.93 -29.88
C THR A 141 -38.84 8.18 -31.35
N PRO A 142 -39.79 7.44 -31.96
CA PRO A 142 -40.09 7.55 -33.39
C PRO A 142 -40.95 8.77 -33.77
N ASN A 143 -41.18 9.75 -32.90
CA ASN A 143 -42.14 10.83 -33.16
C ASN A 143 -41.64 12.17 -32.57
N GLY A 144 -40.82 12.88 -33.34
CA GLY A 144 -40.71 14.35 -33.27
C GLY A 144 -41.62 14.96 -34.35
N PRO A 145 -42.43 15.99 -34.05
CA PRO A 145 -43.48 16.47 -34.94
C PRO A 145 -42.90 17.33 -36.07
N SER A 146 -42.92 16.80 -37.29
CA SER A 146 -42.88 17.62 -38.50
C SER A 146 -43.88 17.08 -39.51
N SER A 147 -45.08 17.64 -39.41
CA SER A 147 -45.96 17.90 -40.54
C SER A 147 -45.16 18.44 -41.73
N THR A 148 -45.14 17.73 -42.86
CA THR A 148 -45.23 18.32 -44.21
C THR A 148 -45.69 17.23 -45.17
N THR A 149 -46.93 17.39 -45.60
CA THR A 149 -47.54 16.81 -46.78
C THR A 149 -46.67 17.10 -48.02
N THR A 150 -46.13 16.10 -48.71
CA THR A 150 -45.83 16.18 -50.15
C THR A 150 -46.00 14.81 -50.79
N PRO A 151 -46.71 14.71 -51.94
CA PRO A 151 -47.03 13.44 -52.57
C PRO A 151 -45.85 12.87 -53.39
N ASN A 152 -45.77 11.55 -53.39
CA ASN A 152 -45.40 10.66 -54.50
C ASN A 152 -44.88 11.34 -55.79
N VAL A 153 -43.57 11.26 -56.06
CA VAL A 153 -42.99 11.18 -57.42
C VAL A 153 -41.68 10.37 -57.39
N SER A 154 -41.76 9.16 -57.97
CA SER A 154 -40.78 8.50 -58.85
C SER A 154 -39.28 8.45 -58.50
N SER A 155 -38.79 7.23 -58.25
CA SER A 155 -37.40 6.83 -58.57
C SER A 155 -37.15 6.84 -60.09
N PRO A 156 -35.90 7.00 -60.57
CA PRO A 156 -35.06 5.82 -60.81
C PRO A 156 -33.55 5.97 -60.51
N SER A 157 -32.93 4.79 -60.38
CA SER A 157 -31.51 4.37 -60.34
C SER A 157 -30.35 5.35 -60.59
N ILE A 158 -29.24 5.18 -59.83
CA ILE A 158 -27.84 5.01 -60.31
C ILE A 158 -26.98 4.35 -59.19
N SER A 159 -26.09 3.44 -59.61
CA SER A 159 -25.23 2.48 -58.87
C SER A 159 -24.12 3.09 -57.96
N PRO A 160 -23.41 2.27 -57.14
CA PRO A 160 -22.59 2.75 -56.02
C PRO A 160 -21.16 3.11 -56.44
N SER A 161 -20.65 4.24 -55.96
CA SER A 161 -19.21 4.53 -56.01
C SER A 161 -18.71 4.81 -54.59
N ALA A 162 -17.83 3.94 -54.13
CA ALA A 162 -17.16 4.05 -52.84
C ALA A 162 -16.13 5.19 -52.91
N THR A 163 -16.32 6.23 -52.11
CA THR A 163 -15.26 7.16 -51.75
C THR A 163 -15.47 7.53 -50.29
N ILE A 164 -14.60 7.00 -49.42
CA ILE A 164 -14.54 7.31 -47.99
C ILE A 164 -13.97 8.73 -47.86
N PRO A 165 -14.71 9.72 -47.33
CA PRO A 165 -14.06 10.91 -46.83
C PRO A 165 -13.50 10.57 -45.44
N SER A 166 -12.18 10.53 -45.35
CA SER A 166 -11.44 10.53 -44.10
C SER A 166 -11.79 11.81 -43.32
N ASN A 167 -12.78 11.73 -42.43
CA ASN A 167 -13.08 12.81 -41.51
C ASN A 167 -12.24 12.62 -40.25
N ASN A 168 -11.07 13.24 -40.25
CA ASN A 168 -10.20 13.39 -39.07
C ASN A 168 -10.87 14.30 -38.04
N ASN A 169 -11.86 13.77 -37.31
CA ASN A 169 -12.28 14.35 -36.04
C ASN A 169 -11.23 14.00 -34.98
N ARG A 170 -10.13 14.75 -35.00
CA ARG A 170 -9.23 14.86 -33.86
C ARG A 170 -10.05 15.34 -32.66
N ILE A 171 -10.30 14.45 -31.71
CA ILE A 171 -10.73 14.82 -30.37
C ILE A 171 -9.65 15.76 -29.81
N LEU A 172 -9.92 17.07 -29.85
CA LEU A 172 -9.13 18.05 -29.13
C LEU A 172 -9.39 17.78 -27.65
N LEU A 173 -8.42 17.20 -26.95
CA LEU A 173 -8.37 17.23 -25.49
C LEU A 173 -8.30 18.71 -25.08
N ILE A 174 -9.45 19.28 -24.71
CA ILE A 174 -9.50 20.59 -24.10
C ILE A 174 -8.96 20.43 -22.67
N PRO A 175 -7.90 21.15 -22.27
CA PRO A 175 -7.46 21.11 -20.87
C PRO A 175 -8.52 21.82 -20.01
N LEU A 176 -9.20 21.06 -19.15
CA LEU A 176 -10.15 21.63 -18.19
C LEU A 176 -9.40 22.50 -17.17
N SER A 177 -9.69 23.80 -17.18
CA SER A 177 -9.18 24.74 -16.19
C SER A 177 -9.79 24.45 -14.80
N PRO A 178 -9.08 24.76 -13.69
CA PRO A 178 -9.58 24.53 -12.35
C PRO A 178 -10.79 25.43 -12.04
N LEU A 179 -11.91 24.84 -11.59
CA LEU A 179 -13.03 25.57 -11.01
C LEU A 179 -12.59 26.20 -9.67
N GLN A 180 -12.59 27.53 -9.59
CA GLN A 180 -12.43 28.23 -8.32
C GLN A 180 -13.72 28.14 -7.47
N PRO A 181 -13.62 27.93 -6.15
CA PRO A 181 -14.78 27.89 -5.27
C PRO A 181 -15.35 29.29 -5.05
N LYS A 182 -16.65 29.47 -5.27
CA LYS A 182 -17.41 30.66 -4.85
C LYS A 182 -17.55 30.64 -3.33
N HIS A 183 -17.00 31.64 -2.66
CA HIS A 183 -17.28 31.91 -1.25
C HIS A 183 -18.70 32.48 -1.08
N PRO A 184 -19.47 32.03 -0.09
CA PRO A 184 -20.70 32.70 0.30
C PRO A 184 -20.41 33.90 1.21
N HIS A 185 -21.25 34.92 1.09
CA HIS A 185 -21.27 36.16 1.87
C HIS A 185 -21.64 35.93 3.34
#